data_AF-A0A8H9ZSH9-F1
#
_entry.id   AF-A0A8H9ZSH9-F1
#
_cell.length_a   1.000
_cell.length_b   1.000
_cell.length_c   1.000
_cell.angle_alpha   90.00
_cell.angle_beta   90.00
_cell.angle_gamma   90.00
#
_symmetry.space_group_name_H-M   'P 1'
#
loop_
_entity.id
_entity.type
_entity.pdbx_description
1 polymer ?
#
loop_
_entity_poly.entity_id
_entity_poly.type
_entity_poly.pdbx_seq_one_letter_code
_entity_poly.pdbx_strand_id
1 'polypeptide(L)' 'MKKYTELDRIIMEKIGVTPIPFHLLFSHDDIPAECKKIAMKEGKSEPFRILDRRLQALRKAGNIRSTSKGWVRT' A
#
# COMPACT_ATOMS: atom_id res chain seq x y z
N MET A 1 5.30 -16.99 -1.84
CA MET A 1 4.52 -15.73 -1.99
C MET A 1 5.50 -14.61 -2.33
N LYS A 2 5.51 -14.05 -3.56
CA LYS A 2 6.45 -12.98 -3.96
C LYS A 2 5.84 -11.81 -4.77
N LYS A 3 4.53 -11.84 -5.05
CA LYS A 3 3.86 -10.89 -5.98
C LYS A 3 3.73 -9.45 -5.45
N TYR A 4 3.90 -9.24 -4.15
CA TYR A 4 3.70 -7.96 -3.49
C TYR A 4 4.96 -7.39 -2.81
N THR A 5 6.03 -8.18 -2.66
CA THR A 5 7.10 -7.92 -1.68
C THR A 5 7.75 -6.54 -1.79
N GLU A 6 7.95 -6.02 -3.00
CA GLU A 6 8.49 -4.67 -3.20
C GLU A 6 7.50 -3.56 -2.82
N LEU A 7 6.22 -3.71 -3.20
CA LEU A 7 5.16 -2.77 -2.83
C LEU A 7 4.89 -2.80 -1.32
N ASP A 8 4.89 -3.98 -0.69
CA ASP A 8 4.76 -4.13 0.76
C ASP A 8 5.94 -3.45 1.48
N ARG A 9 7.17 -3.58 0.94
CA ARG A 9 8.36 -2.89 1.45
C ARG A 9 8.21 -1.37 1.35
N ILE A 10 7.90 -0.84 0.16
CA ILE A 10 7.74 0.61 -0.05
C ILE A 10 6.65 1.17 0.89
N ILE A 11 5.53 0.47 1.05
CA ILE A 11 4.47 0.86 2.00
C ILE A 11 5.00 0.90 3.44
N MET A 12 5.79 -0.07 3.87
CA MET A 12 6.38 -0.13 5.22
C MET A 12 7.56 0.83 5.46
N GLU A 13 8.17 1.34 4.39
CA GLU A 13 9.18 2.42 4.43
C GLU A 13 8.52 3.82 4.49
N LYS A 14 7.38 4.03 3.82
CA LYS A 14 6.61 5.29 3.91
C LYS A 14 5.79 5.39 5.20
N ILE A 15 5.12 4.32 5.63
CA ILE A 15 4.24 4.33 6.81
C ILE A 15 5.07 4.24 8.10
N GLY A 16 5.15 5.36 8.83
CA GLY A 16 5.77 5.47 10.15
C GLY A 16 4.74 5.60 11.28
N VAL A 17 5.13 6.31 12.34
CA VAL A 17 4.27 6.63 13.50
C VAL A 17 3.22 7.69 13.19
N THR A 18 3.51 8.60 12.25
CA THR A 18 2.59 9.65 11.78
C THR A 18 1.55 9.07 10.83
N PRO A 19 0.24 9.33 11.01
CA PRO A 19 -0.80 8.78 10.14
C PRO A 19 -0.75 9.37 8.74
N ILE A 20 -0.64 8.51 7.73
CA ILE A 20 -0.63 8.91 6.31
C ILE A 20 -1.96 8.52 5.65
N PRO A 21 -2.76 9.49 5.15
CA PRO A 21 -3.95 9.24 4.35
C PRO A 21 -3.68 8.40 3.10
N PHE A 22 -4.66 7.60 2.68
CA PHE A 22 -4.59 6.78 1.46
C PHE A 22 -4.22 7.62 0.21
N HIS A 23 -4.75 8.83 0.08
CA HIS A 23 -4.47 9.68 -1.08
C HIS A 23 -2.99 10.10 -1.13
N LEU A 24 -2.34 10.42 0.00
CA LEU A 24 -0.90 10.73 0.01
C LEU A 24 -0.04 9.50 -0.31
N LEU A 25 -0.40 8.32 0.21
CA LEU A 25 0.27 7.07 -0.17
C LEU A 25 0.16 6.80 -1.68
N PHE A 26 -0.98 7.10 -2.30
CA PHE A 26 -1.17 6.94 -3.74
C PHE A 26 -0.60 8.10 -4.58
N SER A 27 -0.20 9.22 -3.97
CA SER A 27 0.46 10.36 -4.62
C SER A 27 1.98 10.31 -4.62
N HIS A 28 2.62 9.52 -3.74
CA HIS A 28 4.07 9.30 -3.78
C HIS A 28 4.45 8.34 -4.91
N ASP A 29 5.03 8.83 -6.00
CA ASP A 29 5.26 8.14 -7.29
C ASP A 29 5.69 6.66 -7.22
N ASP A 30 6.52 6.29 -6.25
CA ASP A 30 6.98 4.90 -6.00
C ASP A 30 5.81 3.90 -5.93
N ILE A 31 4.76 4.25 -5.17
CA ILE A 31 3.60 3.39 -4.87
C ILE A 31 2.66 3.22 -6.07
N PRO A 32 2.13 4.28 -6.72
CA PRO A 32 1.31 4.12 -7.91
C PRO A 32 2.13 3.55 -9.09
N ALA A 33 3.45 3.76 -9.16
CA ALA A 33 4.30 3.12 -10.17
C ALA A 33 4.34 1.59 -9.99
N GLU A 34 4.63 1.07 -8.78
CA GLU A 34 4.64 -0.37 -8.56
C GLU A 34 3.22 -0.97 -8.64
N CYS A 35 2.20 -0.27 -8.14
CA CYS A 35 0.80 -0.65 -8.35
C CYS A 35 0.41 -0.70 -9.84
N LYS A 36 0.93 0.20 -10.70
CA LYS A 36 0.74 0.15 -12.17
C LYS A 36 1.44 -1.06 -12.79
N LYS A 37 2.66 -1.40 -12.36
CA LYS A 37 3.35 -2.63 -12.83
C LYS A 37 2.58 -3.90 -12.47
N ILE A 38 2.01 -3.96 -11.26
CA ILE A 38 1.19 -5.10 -10.81
C ILE A 38 -0.16 -5.11 -11.53
N ALA A 39 -0.79 -3.96 -11.75
CA ALA A 39 -2.03 -3.80 -12.52
C ALA A 39 -1.87 -4.35 -13.95
N MET A 40 -0.81 -3.95 -14.65
CA MET A 40 -0.50 -4.41 -16.00
C MET A 40 -0.27 -5.94 -16.06
N LYS A 41 0.37 -6.51 -15.03
CA LYS A 41 0.55 -7.97 -14.87
C LYS A 41 -0.73 -8.73 -14.46
N GLU A 42 -1.77 -8.03 -14.02
CA GLU A 42 -3.10 -8.61 -13.73
C GLU A 42 -4.15 -8.32 -14.81
N GLY A 43 -3.86 -7.42 -15.76
CA GLY A 43 -4.71 -7.06 -16.89
C GLY A 43 -6.04 -6.35 -16.57
N LYS A 44 -6.53 -6.42 -15.32
CA LYS A 44 -7.86 -5.91 -14.92
C LYS A 44 -7.94 -5.22 -13.55
N SER A 45 -6.84 -5.15 -12.79
CA SER A 45 -6.85 -4.51 -11.46
C SER A 45 -6.44 -3.04 -11.54
N GLU A 46 -7.31 -2.13 -11.12
CA GLU A 46 -6.96 -0.70 -11.01
C GLU A 46 -5.86 -0.48 -9.96
N PRO A 47 -4.84 0.38 -10.21
CA PRO A 47 -3.70 0.53 -9.30
C PRO A 47 -4.06 0.91 -7.85
N PHE A 48 -5.09 1.73 -7.65
CA PHE A 48 -5.54 2.08 -6.28
C PHE A 48 -6.19 0.90 -5.55
N ARG A 49 -6.88 -0.02 -6.26
CA ARG A 49 -7.40 -1.26 -5.64
C ARG A 49 -6.28 -2.22 -5.25
N ILE A 50 -5.14 -2.19 -5.94
CA ILE A 50 -3.95 -2.95 -5.53
C ILE A 50 -3.41 -2.39 -4.21
N LEU A 51 -3.31 -1.06 -4.07
CA LEU A 51 -2.88 -0.42 -2.82
C LEU A 51 -3.84 -0.73 -1.66
N ASP A 52 -5.16 -0.57 -1.81
CA ASP A 52 -6.10 -0.92 -0.73
C ASP A 52 -5.99 -2.42 -0.35
N ARG A 53 -5.94 -3.33 -1.33
CA ARG A 53 -5.72 -4.76 -1.07
C ARG A 53 -4.40 -5.04 -0.32
N ARG A 54 -3.32 -4.25 -0.54
CA ARG A 54 -2.10 -4.33 0.30
C ARG A 54 -2.36 -3.87 1.71
N LEU A 55 -2.97 -2.70 1.88
CA LEU A 55 -3.17 -2.09 3.19
C LEU A 55 -4.09 -2.95 4.07
N GLN A 56 -5.16 -3.54 3.52
CA GLN A 56 -5.99 -4.50 4.26
C GLN A 56 -5.25 -5.82 4.58
N ALA A 57 -4.33 -6.27 3.72
CA ALA A 57 -3.52 -7.47 3.98
C ALA A 57 -2.47 -7.24 5.07
N LEU A 58 -1.72 -6.13 5.00
CA LEU A 58 -0.75 -5.71 6.01
C LEU A 58 -1.43 -5.43 7.36
N ARG A 59 -2.65 -4.89 7.35
CA ARG A 59 -3.50 -4.73 8.55
C ARG A 59 -3.90 -6.06 9.16
N LYS A 60 -4.31 -7.04 8.34
CA LYS A 60 -4.64 -8.39 8.82
C LYS A 60 -3.41 -9.15 9.35
N ALA A 61 -2.21 -8.80 8.87
CA ALA A 61 -0.94 -9.30 9.40
C ALA A 61 -0.45 -8.56 10.66
N GLY A 62 -1.13 -7.50 11.10
CA GLY A 62 -0.75 -6.69 12.26
C GLY A 62 0.26 -5.57 11.98
N ASN A 63 1.01 -5.64 10.87
CA ASN A 63 2.10 -4.72 10.50
C ASN A 63 1.72 -3.22 10.50
N ILE A 64 0.46 -2.91 10.19
CA ILE A 64 -0.09 -1.54 10.19
C ILE A 64 -1.50 -1.52 10.79
N ARG A 65 -1.94 -0.36 11.26
CA ARG A 65 -3.32 -0.11 11.69
C ARG A 65 -3.91 1.10 10.96
N SER A 66 -5.21 1.05 10.71
CA SER A 66 -5.98 2.18 10.19
C SER A 66 -6.46 3.05 11.36
N THR A 67 -6.38 4.37 11.18
CA THR A 67 -6.87 5.40 12.12
C THR A 67 -7.80 6.34 11.36
N SER A 68 -8.54 7.19 12.09
CA SER A 68 -9.37 8.25 11.48
C SER A 68 -8.58 9.27 10.64
N LYS A 69 -7.24 9.32 10.77
CA LYS A 69 -6.35 10.21 10.01
C LYS A 69 -5.55 9.50 8.91
N GLY A 70 -5.72 8.19 8.73
CA GLY A 70 -4.94 7.38 7.79
C GLY A 70 -4.20 6.23 8.46
N TRP A 71 -3.17 5.70 7.79
CA TRP A 71 -2.46 4.49 8.20
C TRP A 71 -1.20 4.82 9.01
N VAL A 72 -0.97 4.04 10.08
CA VAL A 72 0.29 4.06 10.86
C VAL A 72 0.81 2.65 11.02
N ARG A 73 2.12 2.54 11.25
CA ARG A 73 2.78 1.29 11.61
C ARG A 73 2.39 0.87 13.02
N THR A 74 2.38 -0.44 13.26
CA THR A 74 2.20 -1.05 14.59
C THR A 74 3.55 -1.52 15.13
#